data_AF-A0A7Z9PRA6-F1
#
_entry.id   AF-A0A7Z9PRA6-F1
#
_cell.length_a   1.000
_cell.length_b   1.000
_cell.length_c   1.000
_cell.angle_alpha   90.00
_cell.angle_beta   90.00
_cell.angle_gamma   90.00
#
_symmetry.space_group_name_H-M   'P 1'
#
loop_
_entity.id
_entity.type
_entity.pdbx_description
1 polymer ?
#
loop_
_entity_poly.entity_id
_entity_poly.type
_entity_poly.pdbx_seq_one_letter_code
_entity_poly.pdbx_strand_id
1 'polypeptide(L)'
;LGDVKISFAKVDPTKVSVIAVQKGESFQPYEAEAGGSTIFELVQGEKTADEMFSSLESANAMMTWILRGVGFFCLFIGLTMVFRPLVVIADVLPFLGSMVEAGVGLLAFGIAAPLALITIAIGWIAYRPIIGIAILVVAGGIAFAIFSKLRSK
;
A
#
# COMPACT_ATOMS: atom_id res chain seq x y z
N LEU A 1 24.61 49.13 -23.90
CA LEU A 1 25.61 48.04 -24.06
C LEU A 1 25.49 47.20 -22.81
N GLY A 2 24.90 46.01 -22.95
CA GLY A 2 24.43 45.18 -21.84
C GLY A 2 25.39 44.04 -21.54
N ASP A 3 25.64 43.80 -20.26
CA ASP A 3 26.52 42.74 -19.78
C ASP A 3 25.74 41.42 -19.70
N VAL A 4 26.14 40.44 -20.51
CA VAL A 4 25.67 39.07 -20.40
C VAL A 4 26.55 38.34 -19.40
N LYS A 5 26.01 38.01 -18.23
CA LYS A 5 26.67 37.17 -17.23
C LYS A 5 26.39 35.70 -17.53
N ILE A 6 27.44 34.94 -17.84
CA ILE A 6 27.37 33.49 -18.03
C ILE A 6 27.91 32.82 -16.77
N SER A 7 27.11 31.98 -16.12
CA SER A 7 27.55 31.13 -15.00
C SER A 7 27.65 29.68 -15.47
N PHE A 8 28.77 29.02 -15.15
CA PHE A 8 28.94 27.59 -15.37
C PHE A 8 28.83 26.84 -14.05
N ALA A 9 28.04 25.77 -14.04
CA ALA A 9 28.00 24.80 -12.95
C ALA A 9 28.68 23.51 -13.42
N LYS A 10 29.61 22.98 -12.61
CA LYS A 10 30.29 21.70 -12.86
C LYS A 10 29.81 20.70 -11.81
N VAL A 11 29.44 19.50 -12.25
CA VAL A 11 29.21 18.35 -11.37
C VAL A 11 30.49 17.53 -11.35
N ASP A 12 31.06 17.31 -10.17
CA ASP A 12 32.27 16.49 -10.06
C ASP A 12 31.96 15.03 -10.39
N PRO A 13 32.88 14.31 -11.07
CA PRO A 13 32.69 12.92 -11.44
C PRO A 13 32.45 12.09 -10.18
N THR A 14 31.20 11.73 -9.95
CA THR A 14 30.81 10.89 -8.82
C THR A 14 30.55 9.50 -9.34
N LYS A 15 31.04 8.49 -8.62
CA LYS A 15 30.75 7.10 -8.97
C LYS A 15 29.26 6.85 -8.83
N VAL A 16 28.66 6.19 -9.81
CA VAL A 16 27.24 5.85 -9.85
C VAL A 16 27.09 4.42 -10.37
N SER A 17 26.11 3.70 -9.83
CA SER A 17 25.66 2.41 -10.35
C SER A 17 24.30 2.59 -11.02
N VAL A 18 24.09 1.96 -12.17
CA VAL A 18 22.88 2.10 -13.00
C VAL A 18 22.27 0.74 -13.27
N ILE A 19 20.95 0.60 -13.08
CA ILE A 19 20.18 -0.56 -13.57
C ILE A 19 19.36 -0.12 -14.78
N ALA A 20 19.71 -0.66 -15.94
CA ALA A 20 19.01 -0.44 -17.21
C ALA A 20 19.40 -1.52 -18.24
N VAL A 21 18.63 -1.63 -19.33
CA VAL A 21 19.00 -2.45 -20.50
C VAL A 21 20.02 -1.70 -21.32
N GLN A 22 21.17 -2.33 -21.61
CA GLN A 22 22.14 -1.75 -22.54
C GLN A 22 21.67 -1.95 -23.98
N LYS A 23 21.54 -0.85 -24.73
CA LYS A 23 21.21 -0.87 -26.16
C LYS A 23 22.21 -0.01 -26.93
N GLY A 24 23.18 -0.67 -27.54
CA GLY A 24 24.28 -0.01 -28.24
C GLY A 24 25.10 0.82 -27.26
N GLU A 25 25.20 2.13 -27.53
CA GLU A 25 25.94 3.11 -26.72
C GLU A 25 25.10 3.77 -25.62
N SER A 26 23.84 3.38 -25.45
CA SER A 26 22.93 4.00 -24.48
C SER A 26 22.20 2.97 -23.62
N PHE A 27 21.48 3.48 -22.62
CA PHE A 27 20.67 2.72 -21.69
C PHE A 27 19.19 2.93 -21.98
N GLN A 28 18.40 1.86 -21.91
CA GLN A 28 16.95 1.92 -22.03
C GLN A 28 16.30 1.32 -20.78
N PRO A 29 15.09 1.76 -20.42
CA PRO A 29 14.36 1.18 -19.30
C PRO A 29 14.12 -0.32 -19.52
N TYR A 30 14.31 -1.12 -18.47
CA TYR A 30 13.94 -2.52 -18.49
C TYR A 30 12.45 -2.66 -18.20
N GLU A 31 11.68 -3.32 -19.08
CA GLU A 31 10.29 -3.66 -18.80
C GLU A 31 10.24 -4.93 -17.95
N ALA A 32 9.69 -4.84 -16.75
CA ALA A 32 9.52 -6.01 -15.90
C ALA A 32 8.47 -6.98 -16.48
N GLU A 33 8.75 -8.29 -16.43
CA GLU A 33 7.83 -9.33 -16.92
C GLU A 33 6.44 -9.30 -16.27
N ALA A 34 6.34 -8.78 -15.04
CA ALA A 34 5.09 -8.62 -14.32
C ALA A 34 4.17 -7.53 -14.90
N GLY A 35 4.65 -6.74 -15.87
CA GLY A 35 3.90 -5.67 -16.52
C GLY A 35 3.71 -4.42 -15.66
N GLY A 36 3.72 -3.24 -16.29
CA GLY A 36 3.30 -1.98 -15.66
C GLY A 36 4.38 -1.19 -14.91
N SER A 37 5.63 -1.66 -14.84
CA SER A 37 6.74 -0.91 -14.26
C SER A 37 8.02 -1.05 -15.07
N THR A 38 8.63 0.07 -15.42
CA THR A 38 9.96 0.13 -16.01
C THR A 38 11.02 0.33 -14.94
N ILE A 39 12.11 -0.42 -15.02
CA ILE A 39 13.27 -0.25 -14.14
C ILE A 39 14.30 0.57 -14.89
N PHE A 40 14.53 1.79 -14.41
CA PHE A 40 15.57 2.69 -14.88
C PHE A 40 16.04 3.53 -13.69
N GLU A 41 16.96 2.97 -12.91
CA GLU A 41 17.39 3.57 -11.64
C GLU A 41 18.88 3.89 -11.67
N LEU A 42 19.23 5.09 -11.19
CA LEU A 42 20.61 5.54 -10.99
C LEU A 42 20.83 5.78 -9.51
N VAL A 43 21.78 5.05 -8.94
CA VAL A 43 22.13 5.13 -7.52
C VAL A 43 23.54 5.68 -7.39
N GLN A 44 23.73 6.64 -6.51
CA GLN A 44 25.05 7.21 -6.21
C GLN A 44 25.90 6.21 -5.40
N GLY A 45 27.18 6.10 -5.75
CA GLY A 45 28.14 5.16 -5.17
C GLY A 45 28.36 3.89 -6.02
N GLU A 46 29.41 3.14 -5.70
CA GLU A 46 29.65 1.80 -6.25
C GLU A 46 28.80 0.80 -5.47
N LYS A 47 27.62 0.49 -6.00
CA LYS A 47 26.76 -0.58 -5.50
C LYS A 47 26.78 -1.79 -6.43
N THR A 48 26.73 -2.97 -5.83
CA THR A 48 26.53 -4.23 -6.55
C THR A 48 25.09 -4.33 -7.09
N ALA A 49 24.88 -5.19 -8.09
CA ALA A 49 23.55 -5.42 -8.64
C ALA A 49 22.57 -5.92 -7.55
N ASP A 50 23.02 -6.83 -6.69
CA ASP A 50 22.22 -7.39 -5.60
C ASP A 50 21.75 -6.32 -4.60
N GLU A 51 22.64 -5.39 -4.21
CA GLU A 51 22.29 -4.28 -3.32
C GLU A 51 21.28 -3.33 -3.95
N MET A 52 21.39 -3.06 -5.24
CA MET A 52 20.47 -2.18 -5.94
C MET A 52 19.07 -2.82 -6.06
N PHE A 53 18.98 -4.11 -6.43
CA PHE A 53 17.69 -4.82 -6.48
C PHE A 53 17.05 -4.99 -5.10
N SER A 54 17.84 -5.31 -4.07
CA SER A 54 17.35 -5.41 -2.69
C SER A 54 16.79 -4.07 -2.18
N SER A 55 17.44 -2.96 -2.53
CA SER A 55 16.96 -1.63 -2.21
C SER A 55 15.62 -1.31 -2.90
N LEU A 56 15.46 -1.69 -4.17
CA LEU A 56 14.21 -1.48 -4.92
C LEU A 56 13.08 -2.36 -4.37
N GLU A 57 13.36 -3.62 -4.07
CA GLU A 57 12.37 -4.55 -3.52
C GLU A 57 11.88 -4.09 -2.13
N SER A 58 12.81 -3.70 -1.25
CA SER A 58 12.46 -3.19 0.08
C SER A 58 11.67 -1.87 0.03
N ALA A 59 12.03 -0.96 -0.88
CA ALA A 59 11.27 0.27 -1.11
C ALA A 59 9.85 -0.01 -1.60
N ASN A 60 9.69 -0.93 -2.56
CA ASN A 60 8.39 -1.35 -3.06
C ASN A 60 7.54 -2.04 -1.99
N ALA A 61 8.16 -2.91 -1.18
CA ALA A 61 7.50 -3.57 -0.05
C ALA A 61 7.03 -2.54 0.97
N MET A 62 7.90 -1.60 1.36
CA MET A 62 7.57 -0.53 2.30
C MET A 62 6.41 0.32 1.81
N MET A 63 6.48 0.81 0.56
CA MET A 63 5.42 1.63 -0.05
C MET A 63 4.09 0.88 -0.08
N THR A 64 4.12 -0.40 -0.42
CA THR A 64 2.92 -1.26 -0.44
C THR A 64 2.27 -1.35 0.95
N TRP A 65 3.07 -1.58 1.99
CA TRP A 65 2.55 -1.66 3.37
C TRP A 65 2.04 -0.31 3.88
N ILE A 66 2.70 0.79 3.53
CA ILE A 66 2.23 2.15 3.85
C ILE A 66 0.87 2.39 3.21
N LEU A 67 0.73 2.15 1.90
CA LEU A 67 -0.54 2.35 1.19
C LEU A 67 -1.67 1.49 1.77
N ARG A 68 -1.38 0.26 2.18
CA ARG A 68 -2.35 -0.63 2.85
C ARG A 68 -2.76 -0.12 4.22
N GLY A 69 -1.80 0.32 5.03
CA GLY A 69 -2.07 0.91 6.34
C GLY A 69 -2.93 2.16 6.21
N VAL A 70 -2.52 3.10 5.35
CA VAL A 70 -3.28 4.33 5.08
C VAL A 70 -4.67 4.02 4.54
N GLY A 71 -4.77 3.12 3.56
CA GLY A 71 -6.06 2.71 3.00
C GLY A 71 -7.00 2.10 4.05
N PHE A 72 -6.47 1.25 4.93
CA PHE A 72 -7.23 0.68 6.05
C PHE A 72 -7.72 1.77 7.01
N PHE A 73 -6.85 2.71 7.42
CA PHE A 73 -7.25 3.81 8.31
C PHE A 73 -8.29 4.73 7.68
N CYS A 74 -8.13 5.06 6.39
CA CYS A 74 -9.13 5.84 5.65
C CYS A 74 -10.49 5.13 5.64
N LEU A 75 -10.52 3.81 5.38
CA LEU A 75 -11.74 3.02 5.39
C LEU A 75 -12.37 2.97 6.80
N PHE A 76 -11.55 2.73 7.82
CA PHE A 76 -12.00 2.68 9.21
C PHE A 76 -12.61 4.01 9.69
N ILE A 77 -11.92 5.12 9.42
CA ILE A 77 -12.41 6.46 9.76
C ILE A 77 -13.68 6.77 8.96
N GLY A 78 -13.71 6.43 7.67
CA GLY A 78 -14.89 6.57 6.81
C GLY A 78 -16.11 5.84 7.39
N LEU A 79 -15.96 4.57 7.75
CA LEU A 79 -17.04 3.78 8.36
C LEU A 79 -17.48 4.34 9.71
N THR A 80 -16.53 4.76 10.55
CA THR A 80 -16.84 5.39 11.84
C THR A 80 -17.67 6.68 11.64
N MET A 81 -17.34 7.49 10.64
CA MET A 81 -18.12 8.68 10.29
C MET A 81 -19.52 8.33 9.79
N VAL A 82 -19.66 7.27 8.98
CA VAL A 82 -20.97 6.80 8.50
C VAL A 82 -21.88 6.34 9.66
N PHE A 83 -21.33 5.66 10.67
CA PHE A 83 -22.09 5.20 11.83
C PHE A 83 -22.28 6.26 12.91
N ARG A 84 -21.62 7.42 12.82
CA ARG A 84 -21.68 8.50 13.81
C ARG A 84 -23.11 8.98 14.16
N PRO A 85 -24.09 9.06 13.23
CA PRO A 85 -25.46 9.40 13.59
C PRO A 85 -26.09 8.47 14.64
N LEU A 86 -25.67 7.19 14.70
CA LEU A 86 -26.15 6.25 15.71
C LEU A 86 -25.66 6.62 17.11
N VAL A 87 -24.43 7.14 17.21
CA VAL A 87 -23.85 7.61 18.48
C VAL A 87 -24.61 8.82 19.00
N VAL A 88 -24.89 9.80 18.13
CA VAL A 88 -25.62 11.03 18.49
C VAL A 88 -27.02 10.73 19.03
N ILE A 89 -27.69 9.70 18.51
CA ILE A 89 -29.00 9.26 19.02
C ILE A 89 -28.85 8.62 20.41
N ALA A 90 -27.78 7.86 20.64
CA ALA A 90 -27.51 7.22 21.93
C ALA A 90 -27.11 8.21 23.03
N ASP A 91 -26.53 9.37 22.66
CA ASP A 91 -26.16 10.45 23.59
C ASP A 91 -27.36 11.08 24.32
N VAL A 92 -28.59 10.80 23.87
CA VAL A 92 -29.82 11.15 24.61
C VAL A 92 -29.86 10.45 25.98
N LEU A 93 -29.15 9.32 26.14
CA LEU A 93 -29.00 8.61 27.41
C LEU A 93 -27.54 8.73 27.91
N PRO A 94 -27.27 9.46 29.00
CA PRO A 94 -25.92 9.87 29.41
C PRO A 94 -24.95 8.72 29.77
N PHE A 95 -25.44 7.49 29.96
CA PHE A 95 -24.62 6.31 30.21
C PHE A 95 -24.38 5.45 28.95
N LEU A 96 -25.17 5.64 27.88
CA LEU A 96 -25.06 4.84 26.65
C LEU A 96 -24.13 5.46 25.62
N GLY A 97 -23.97 6.79 25.60
CA GLY A 97 -23.14 7.49 24.60
C GLY A 97 -21.74 6.90 24.43
N SER A 98 -20.96 6.80 25.52
CA SER A 98 -19.59 6.26 25.49
C SER A 98 -19.51 4.76 25.19
N MET A 99 -20.49 3.97 25.63
CA MET A 99 -20.56 2.54 25.31
C MET A 99 -20.89 2.31 23.83
N VAL A 100 -21.80 3.12 23.27
CA VAL A 100 -22.20 3.05 21.87
C VAL A 100 -21.08 3.57 20.97
N GLU A 101 -20.36 4.62 21.37
CA GLU A 101 -19.18 5.10 20.62
C GLU A 101 -18.10 4.01 20.52
N ALA A 102 -17.76 3.35 21.63
CA ALA A 102 -16.83 2.22 21.63
C ALA A 102 -17.35 1.04 20.78
N GLY A 103 -18.64 0.73 20.86
CA GLY A 103 -19.28 -0.32 20.07
C GLY A 103 -19.28 -0.02 18.57
N VAL A 104 -19.53 1.23 18.18
CA VAL A 104 -19.47 1.70 16.79
C VAL A 104 -18.05 1.62 16.26
N GLY A 105 -17.04 2.01 17.04
CA GLY A 105 -15.64 1.82 16.67
C GLY A 105 -15.28 0.36 16.44
N LEU A 106 -15.72 -0.53 17.34
CA LEU A 106 -15.44 -1.97 17.23
C LEU A 106 -16.16 -2.61 16.03
N LEU A 107 -17.40 -2.18 15.75
CA LEU A 107 -18.17 -2.59 14.58
C LEU A 107 -17.52 -2.07 13.28
N ALA A 108 -17.14 -0.80 13.24
CA ALA A 108 -16.44 -0.21 12.09
C ALA A 108 -15.12 -0.94 11.82
N PHE A 109 -14.36 -1.29 12.85
CA PHE A 109 -13.14 -2.09 12.71
C PHE A 109 -13.43 -3.49 12.18
N GLY A 110 -14.46 -4.15 12.73
CA GLY A 110 -14.90 -5.49 12.30
C GLY A 110 -15.37 -5.56 10.84
N ILE A 111 -15.84 -4.45 10.29
CA ILE A 111 -16.20 -4.32 8.86
C ILE A 111 -15.00 -3.88 8.02
N ALA A 112 -14.20 -2.93 8.51
CA ALA A 112 -13.05 -2.38 7.79
C ALA A 112 -11.97 -3.44 7.54
N ALA A 113 -11.68 -4.30 8.52
CA ALA A 113 -10.65 -5.33 8.41
C ALA A 113 -10.91 -6.34 7.26
N PRO A 114 -12.07 -7.01 7.18
CA PRO A 114 -12.35 -7.93 6.07
C PRO A 114 -12.45 -7.21 4.72
N LEU A 115 -13.03 -6.00 4.67
CA LEU A 115 -13.08 -5.23 3.43
C LEU A 115 -11.67 -4.86 2.94
N ALA A 116 -10.79 -4.39 3.82
CA ALA A 116 -9.41 -4.08 3.46
C ALA A 116 -8.65 -5.33 2.99
N LEU A 117 -8.85 -6.48 3.64
CA LEU A 117 -8.27 -7.76 3.19
C LEU A 117 -8.75 -8.15 1.79
N ILE A 118 -10.05 -8.02 1.50
CA ILE A 118 -10.62 -8.28 0.18
C ILE A 118 -10.01 -7.34 -0.86
N THR A 119 -9.94 -6.03 -0.58
CA THR A 119 -9.33 -5.05 -1.49
C THR A 119 -7.86 -5.39 -1.77
N ILE A 120 -7.10 -5.76 -0.74
CA ILE A 120 -5.69 -6.19 -0.90
C ILE A 120 -5.59 -7.44 -1.77
N ALA A 121 -6.47 -8.43 -1.54
CA ALA A 121 -6.46 -9.68 -2.28
C ALA A 121 -6.81 -9.48 -3.76
N ILE A 122 -7.81 -8.65 -4.06
CA ILE A 122 -8.16 -8.25 -5.44
C ILE A 122 -6.97 -7.58 -6.12
N GLY A 123 -6.28 -6.66 -5.42
CA GLY A 123 -5.07 -6.03 -5.94
C GLY A 123 -3.98 -7.03 -6.31
N TRP A 124 -3.77 -8.06 -5.48
CA TRP A 124 -2.80 -9.12 -5.78
C TRP A 124 -3.21 -10.01 -6.96
N ILE A 125 -4.49 -10.17 -7.30
CA ILE A 125 -4.88 -11.00 -8.44
C ILE A 125 -4.32 -10.45 -9.76
N ALA A 126 -4.24 -9.12 -9.90
CA ALA A 126 -3.70 -8.49 -11.11
C ALA A 126 -2.18 -8.71 -11.30
N TYR A 127 -1.41 -8.75 -10.20
CA TYR A 127 0.06 -8.82 -10.25
C TYR A 127 0.65 -10.18 -9.86
N ARG A 128 -0.02 -10.97 -9.01
CA ARG A 128 0.35 -12.32 -8.54
C ARG A 128 -0.90 -13.18 -8.23
N PRO A 129 -1.52 -13.82 -9.25
CA PRO A 129 -2.82 -14.49 -9.16
C PRO A 129 -2.93 -15.53 -8.05
N ILE A 130 -1.89 -16.35 -7.86
CA ILE A 130 -1.87 -17.46 -6.89
C ILE A 130 -1.98 -16.94 -5.45
N ILE A 131 -1.23 -15.87 -5.12
CA ILE A 131 -1.23 -15.28 -3.77
C ILE A 131 -2.57 -14.60 -3.49
N GLY A 132 -3.12 -13.88 -4.47
CA GLY A 132 -4.43 -13.24 -4.34
C GLY A 132 -5.56 -14.23 -4.06
N ILE A 133 -5.62 -15.34 -4.81
CA ILE A 133 -6.63 -16.40 -4.61
C ILE A 133 -6.48 -17.05 -3.24
N ALA A 134 -5.25 -17.38 -2.82
CA ALA A 134 -5.00 -18.00 -1.52
C ALA A 134 -5.50 -17.12 -0.36
N ILE A 135 -5.27 -15.81 -0.42
CA ILE A 135 -5.75 -14.86 0.60
C ILE A 135 -7.28 -14.81 0.62
N LEU A 136 -7.96 -14.78 -0.54
CA LEU A 136 -9.42 -14.80 -0.61
C LEU A 136 -10.02 -16.07 -0.01
N VAL A 137 -9.44 -17.24 -0.29
CA VAL A 137 -9.90 -18.52 0.26
C VAL A 137 -9.78 -18.54 1.78
N VAL A 138 -8.64 -18.08 2.33
CA VAL A 138 -8.44 -17.99 3.78
C VAL A 138 -9.42 -17.01 4.42
N ALA A 139 -9.59 -15.81 3.85
CA ALA A 139 -10.54 -14.82 4.34
C ALA A 139 -11.98 -15.34 4.30
N GLY A 140 -12.39 -15.96 3.19
CA GLY A 140 -13.70 -16.58 3.04
C GLY A 140 -13.93 -17.74 4.02
N GLY A 141 -12.91 -18.58 4.23
CA GLY A 141 -12.95 -19.68 5.20
C GLY A 141 -13.12 -19.19 6.65
N ILE A 142 -12.42 -18.13 7.04
CA ILE A 142 -12.56 -17.50 8.36
C ILE A 142 -13.97 -16.92 8.52
N ALA A 143 -14.46 -16.17 7.52
CA ALA A 143 -15.81 -15.61 7.55
C ALA A 143 -16.88 -16.71 7.67
N PHE A 144 -16.74 -17.81 6.90
CA PHE A 144 -17.63 -18.96 6.96
C PHE A 144 -17.60 -19.65 8.33
N ALA A 145 -16.41 -19.84 8.93
CA ALA A 145 -16.27 -20.45 10.25
C ALA A 145 -16.91 -19.60 11.37
N ILE A 146 -16.81 -18.27 11.26
CA ILE A 146 -17.48 -17.34 12.19
C ILE A 146 -19.00 -17.42 12.02
N PHE A 147 -19.49 -17.39 10.78
CA PHE A 147 -20.92 -17.48 10.47
C PHE A 147 -21.54 -18.81 10.91
N SER A 148 -20.85 -19.93 10.71
CA SER A 148 -21.34 -21.25 11.12
C SER A 148 -21.41 -21.37 12.65
N LYS A 149 -20.45 -20.80 13.38
CA LYS A 149 -20.49 -20.73 14.86
C LYS A 149 -21.62 -19.84 15.39
N LEU A 150 -21.88 -18.70 14.75
CA LEU A 150 -22.96 -17.78 15.13
C LEU A 150 -24.35 -18.38 14.89
N ARG A 151 -24.50 -19.21 13.85
CA ARG A 151 -25.77 -19.87 13.50
C ARG A 151 -26.05 -21.16 14.30
N SER A 152 -25.03 -21.71 14.95
CA SER A 152 -25.13 -22.94 15.75
C SER A 152 -25.45 -22.66 17.23
N LYS A 153 -25.60 -21.39 17.63
CA LYS A 153 -26.07 -20.97 18.96
C LYS A 153 -27.51 -20.49 18.87
#